data_AF-A0A6B9W3B1-F1
#
_entry.id   AF-A0A6B9W3B1-F1
#
_cell.length_a   1.000
_cell.length_b   1.000
_cell.length_c   1.000
_cell.angle_alpha   90.00
_cell.angle_beta   90.00
_cell.angle_gamma   90.00
#
_symmetry.space_group_name_H-M   'P 1'
#
loop_
_entity.id
_entity.type
_entity.pdbx_description
1 polymer ?
#
loop_
_entity_poly.entity_id
_entity_poly.type
_entity_poly.pdbx_seq_one_letter_code
_entity_poly.pdbx_strand_id
1 'polypeptide(L)' 'IVLDLGTGGGIDVLLSAKRVGPSGKAYGLDMTDEMLELARRNAAEVGAANVEFLKGHIEEISLPDNSVDVIISNCVINL' A
#
# COMPACT_ATOMS: atom_id res chain seq x y z
N ILE A 1 -11.00 -3.14 -1.47
CA ILE A 1 -9.54 -3.37 -1.47
C ILE A 1 -8.89 -2.21 -2.22
N VAL A 2 -7.89 -1.57 -1.61
CA VAL A 2 -7.15 -0.44 -2.21
C VAL A 2 -5.70 -0.86 -2.44
N LEU A 3 -5.09 -0.44 -3.54
CA LEU A 3 -3.66 -0.58 -3.82
C LEU A 3 -3.03 0.80 -4.01
N ASP A 4 -1.93 1.06 -3.32
CA ASP A 4 -1.08 2.23 -3.48
C ASP A 4 0.22 1.84 -4.21
N LEU A 5 0.50 2.50 -5.33
CA LEU A 5 1.66 2.25 -6.19
C LEU A 5 2.79 3.22 -5.84
N GLY A 6 3.90 2.67 -5.34
CA GLY A 6 5.06 3.43 -4.82
C GLY A 6 4.75 4.05 -3.47
N THR A 7 4.48 3.18 -2.50
CA THR A 7 3.87 3.59 -1.22
C THR A 7 4.77 4.42 -0.30
N GLY A 8 6.09 4.41 -0.52
CA GLY A 8 7.05 5.10 0.34
C GLY A 8 6.87 4.69 1.81
N GLY A 9 6.78 5.68 2.70
CA GLY A 9 6.54 5.46 4.13
C GLY A 9 5.12 4.98 4.50
N GLY A 10 4.22 4.75 3.54
CA GLY A 10 2.92 4.11 3.76
C GLY A 10 1.76 5.03 4.16
N ILE A 11 1.90 6.36 4.10
CA ILE A 11 0.85 7.30 4.56
C ILE A 11 -0.49 7.06 3.83
N ASP A 12 -0.48 6.98 2.49
CA ASP A 12 -1.68 6.81 1.69
C ASP A 12 -2.35 5.43 1.95
N VAL A 13 -1.55 4.39 2.21
CA VAL A 13 -2.03 3.07 2.66
C VAL A 13 -2.71 3.13 4.01
N LEU A 14 -2.11 3.80 5.00
CA LEU A 14 -2.68 3.90 6.35
C LEU A 14 -3.98 4.70 6.36
N LEU A 15 -4.05 5.79 5.61
CA LEU A 15 -5.27 6.56 5.41
C LEU A 15 -6.36 5.73 4.71
N SER A 16 -5.98 4.98 3.69
CA SER A 16 -6.88 4.09 2.96
C SER A 16 -7.41 2.98 3.86
N ALA A 17 -6.55 2.33 4.66
CA ALA A 17 -6.90 1.27 5.60
C ALA A 17 -7.95 1.72 6.63
N LYS A 18 -7.80 2.96 7.14
CA LYS A 18 -8.81 3.58 8.00
C LYS A 18 -10.12 3.85 7.26
N ARG A 19 -10.05 4.32 6.01
CA ARG A 19 -11.22 4.71 5.21
C ARG A 19 -12.09 3.53 4.77
N VAL A 20 -11.47 2.39 4.44
CA VAL A 20 -12.17 1.17 4.03
C VAL A 20 -12.74 0.37 5.20
N GLY A 21 -12.34 0.71 6.43
CA GLY A 21 -12.80 0.07 7.65
C GLY A 21 -12.21 -1.34 7.88
N PRO A 22 -12.55 -1.98 9.01
CA PRO A 22 -11.88 -3.21 9.47
C PRO A 22 -12.06 -4.43 8.54
N SER A 23 -13.15 -4.47 7.77
CA SER A 23 -13.40 -5.53 6.78
C SER A 23 -12.73 -5.27 5.43
N GLY A 24 -12.23 -4.05 5.21
CA GLY A 24 -11.47 -3.71 4.02
C GLY A 24 -9.97 -3.96 4.21
N LYS A 25 -9.23 -3.90 3.11
CA LYS A 25 -7.77 -4.12 3.06
C LYS A 25 -7.12 -3.03 2.20
N ALA A 26 -5.97 -2.54 2.63
CA ALA A 26 -5.11 -1.67 1.83
C ALA A 26 -3.74 -2.32 1.61
N TYR A 27 -3.28 -2.29 0.36
CA TYR A 27 -1.97 -2.76 -0.05
C TYR A 27 -1.09 -1.57 -0.42
N GLY A 28 0.19 -1.60 -0.02
CA GLY A 28 1.22 -0.71 -0.54
C GLY A 28 2.26 -1.51 -1.30
N LEU A 29 2.59 -1.09 -2.52
CA LEU A 29 3.66 -1.68 -3.32
C LEU A 29 4.84 -0.70 -3.37
N ASP A 30 6.04 -1.15 -3.02
CA ASP A 30 7.27 -0.37 -3.17
C ASP A 30 8.44 -1.26 -3.56
N MET A 31 9.41 -0.69 -4.28
CA MET A 31 10.57 -1.43 -4.78
C MET A 31 11.74 -1.42 -3.79
N THR A 32 11.74 -0.58 -2.75
CA THR A 32 12.89 -0.42 -1.85
C THR A 32 12.61 -1.06 -0.48
N ASP A 33 13.59 -1.80 0.06
CA ASP A 33 13.41 -2.45 1.37
C ASP A 33 13.31 -1.40 2.48
N GLU A 34 14.07 -0.31 2.36
CA GLU A 34 14.06 0.81 3.30
C GLU A 34 12.65 1.43 3.46
N MET A 35 11.95 1.71 2.35
CA MET A 35 10.59 2.25 2.43
C MET A 35 9.60 1.25 3.01
N LEU A 36 9.71 -0.03 2.64
CA LEU A 36 8.83 -1.06 3.18
C LEU A 36 9.07 -1.29 4.68
N GLU A 37 10.32 -1.22 5.15
CA GLU A 37 10.64 -1.26 6.58
C GLU A 37 10.05 -0.05 7.32
N LEU A 38 10.18 1.15 6.75
CA LEU A 38 9.57 2.37 7.30
C LEU A 38 8.03 2.24 7.35
N ALA A 39 7.40 1.80 6.27
CA ALA A 39 5.95 1.64 6.19
C ALA A 39 5.41 0.61 7.19
N ARG A 40 6.10 -0.52 7.37
CA ARG A 40 5.75 -1.53 8.39
C ARG A 40 5.88 -0.99 9.81
N ARG A 41 6.92 -0.21 10.10
CA ARG A 41 7.06 0.47 11.41
C ARG A 41 5.89 1.43 11.65
N ASN A 42 5.59 2.29 10.70
CA ASN A 42 4.48 3.24 10.79
C ASN A 42 3.13 2.52 11.00
N ALA A 43 2.90 1.41 10.29
CA ALA A 43 1.71 0.59 10.47
C ALA A 43 1.60 -0.02 11.87
N ALA A 44 2.72 -0.52 12.42
CA ALA A 44 2.77 -1.06 13.77
C ALA A 44 2.50 0.03 14.82
N GLU A 45 3.10 1.22 14.66
CA GLU A 45 2.91 2.37 15.56
C GLU A 45 1.45 2.82 15.66
N VAL A 46 0.70 2.78 14.56
CA VAL A 46 -0.73 3.16 14.54
C VAL A 46 -1.68 1.97 14.76
N GLY A 47 -1.15 0.75 14.92
CA GLY A 47 -1.95 -0.46 15.12
C GLY A 47 -2.81 -0.85 13.91
N ALA A 48 -2.37 -0.55 12.69
CA ALA A 48 -3.10 -0.89 11.48
C ALA A 48 -3.02 -2.40 11.22
N ALA A 49 -4.13 -3.12 11.44
CA ALA A 49 -4.20 -4.57 11.26
C ALA A 49 -4.60 -5.00 9.84
N ASN A 50 -5.15 -4.09 9.03
CA ASN A 50 -5.70 -4.36 7.71
C ASN A 50 -4.86 -3.77 6.56
N VAL A 51 -3.54 -3.74 6.75
CA VAL A 51 -2.57 -3.31 5.73
C VAL A 51 -1.63 -4.45 5.34
N GLU A 52 -1.03 -4.35 4.15
CA GLU A 52 0.03 -5.24 3.71
C GLU A 52 0.96 -4.53 2.72
N PHE A 53 2.26 -4.73 2.91
CA PHE A 53 3.28 -4.08 2.11
C PHE A 53 4.03 -5.11 1.25
N LEU A 54 3.85 -4.99 -0.05
CA LEU A 54 4.39 -5.86 -1.08
C LEU A 54 5.68 -5.26 -1.63
N LYS A 55 6.69 -6.11 -1.81
CA LYS A 55 7.93 -5.76 -2.49
C LYS A 55 7.77 -6.01 -3.98
N GLY A 56 8.08 -5.02 -4.80
CA GLY A 56 8.10 -5.18 -6.24
C GLY A 56 8.15 -3.87 -7.00
N HIS A 57 8.25 -3.99 -8.32
CA HIS A 57 8.10 -2.87 -9.25
C HIS A 57 6.62 -2.69 -9.59
N ILE A 58 6.19 -1.47 -9.93
CA ILE A 58 4.77 -1.17 -10.21
C ILE A 58 4.28 -1.83 -11.52
N GLU A 59 5.21 -2.28 -12.36
CA GLU A 59 5.02 -3.08 -13.57
C GLU A 59 4.77 -4.57 -13.26
N GLU A 60 5.09 -5.02 -12.04
CA GLU A 60 5.01 -6.42 -11.60
C GLU A 60 4.24 -6.52 -10.27
N ILE A 61 2.93 -6.32 -10.35
CA ILE A 61 2.05 -6.35 -9.19
C ILE A 61 1.73 -7.81 -8.83
N SER A 62 2.18 -8.26 -7.65
CA SER A 62 1.98 -9.61 -7.12
C SER A 62 0.58 -9.82 -6.50
N LEU A 63 -0.46 -9.39 -7.20
CA LEU A 63 -1.87 -9.58 -6.83
C LEU A 63 -2.65 -10.22 -7.99
N PRO A 64 -3.74 -10.97 -7.72
CA PRO A 64 -4.58 -11.52 -8.78
C PRO A 64 -5.26 -10.45 -9.62
N ASP A 65 -5.54 -10.76 -10.89
CA ASP A 65 -6.34 -9.91 -11.76
C ASP A 65 -7.72 -9.61 -11.15
N ASN A 66 -8.26 -8.41 -11.40
CA ASN A 66 -9.58 -7.97 -10.94
C ASN A 66 -9.80 -8.07 -9.42
N SER A 67 -8.74 -7.97 -8.61
CA SER A 67 -8.81 -8.12 -7.14
C SER A 67 -8.83 -6.81 -6.35
N VAL A 68 -8.59 -5.67 -7.01
CA VAL A 68 -8.49 -4.35 -6.38
C VAL A 68 -9.60 -3.44 -6.90
N ASP A 69 -10.26 -2.72 -5.99
CA ASP A 69 -11.37 -1.82 -6.33
C ASP A 69 -10.90 -0.40 -6.69
N VAL A 70 -9.77 0.03 -6.10
CA VAL A 70 -9.22 1.39 -6.26
C VAL A 70 -7.69 1.31 -6.30
N ILE A 71 -7.08 2.00 -7.26
CA ILE A 71 -5.63 2.20 -7.34
C ILE A 71 -5.31 3.66 -7.06
N ILE A 72 -4.33 3.89 -6.20
CA ILE A 72 -3.74 5.19 -5.91
C ILE A 72 -2.33 5.20 -6.50
N SER A 73 -1.98 6.28 -7.19
CA SER A 73 -0.60 6.57 -7.58
C SER A 73 -0.38 8.06 -7.38
N ASN A 74 0.45 8.40 -6.42
CA ASN A 74 0.71 9.78 -6.03
C ASN A 74 2.21 10.08 -6.20
N CYS A 75 2.55 10.96 -7.16
CA CYS A 75 3.92 11.32 -7.52
C CYS A 75 4.80 10.16 -8.05
N VAL A 76 4.21 9.06 -8.51
CA VAL A 76 4.94 7.88 -9.02
C VAL A 76 4.77 7.77 -10.52
N ILE A 77 3.53 7.67 -11.01
CA ILE A 77 3.25 7.71 -12.44
C ILE A 77 3.23 9.17 -12.88
N ASN A 78 4.29 9.60 -13.57
CA ASN A 78 4.35 10.89 -14.23
C ASN A 78 4.14 10.67 -15.74
N LEU A 79 3.13 11.33 -16.32
CA LEU A 79 2.83 11.32 -17.76
C LEU A 79 3.84 12.17 -18.55
#